data_AF-A0A7S2YGV4-F1
#
_entry.id   AF-A0A7S2YGV4-F1
#
_cell.length_a   1.000
_cell.length_b   1.000
_cell.length_c   1.000
_cell.angle_alpha   90.00
_cell.angle_beta   90.00
_cell.angle_gamma   90.00
#
_symmetry.space_group_name_H-M   'P 1'
#
loop_
_entity.id
_entity.type
_entity.pdbx_description
1 polymer ?
#
loop_
_entity_poly.entity_id
_entity_poly.type
_entity_poly.pdbx_seq_one_letter_code
_entity_poly.pdbx_strand_id
1 'polypeptide(L)'
;MTSPAAPSSPPKCAFEVQVAKEDFKFHAAHFVAFDGFREPLHGHNYRVGVRLLGNRKIGPDGYLIDFGDVKRVTKEVCKKLNNHFLCPMNSNVLNISISTRVSNNSTTAASEQSPPQQMTLTCQDGSIFSFPLQDVAQLPIVHASSEELAIYIWSQLLQHLTPSYLSVERGIHTLEITVTEAPGQEAKFSWPVPADEESARLDVASFVSQAAKPPAPCLVAPQVCCPDCIKVKAGTPQEIAQQAMLERLTKAMNQAGVQWNNGPLTCQDVEQFLNTE
;
A
#
# COMPACT_ATOMS: atom_id res chain seq x y z
N MET A 1 26.38 1.62 22.36
CA MET A 1 25.24 2.47 22.00
C MET A 1 24.03 1.96 22.75
N THR A 2 23.61 2.67 23.79
CA THR A 2 22.56 2.28 24.73
C THR A 2 21.18 2.54 24.12
N SER A 3 20.31 1.53 24.10
CA SER A 3 18.90 1.65 23.74
C SER A 3 18.22 2.76 24.55
N PRO A 4 17.33 3.61 23.97
CA PRO A 4 16.66 4.65 24.73
C PRO A 4 15.71 4.00 25.75
N ALA A 5 15.85 4.41 27.02
CA ALA A 5 15.05 3.89 28.12
C ALA A 5 13.56 4.22 27.91
N ALA A 6 12.69 3.24 28.12
CA ALA A 6 11.24 3.44 28.12
C ALA A 6 10.87 4.50 29.18
N PRO A 7 10.02 5.49 28.85
CA PRO A 7 9.69 6.57 29.77
C PRO A 7 8.96 6.04 31.02
N SER A 8 9.23 6.70 32.15
CA SER A 8 8.58 6.50 33.45
C SER A 8 7.04 6.61 33.33
N SER A 9 6.33 5.96 34.28
CA SER A 9 4.87 5.82 34.32
C SER A 9 4.11 7.01 33.71
N PRO A 10 3.17 6.80 32.77
CA PRO A 10 2.55 7.87 32.03
C PRO A 10 1.87 8.86 33.00
N PRO A 11 1.98 10.18 32.76
CA PRO A 11 1.23 11.16 33.53
C PRO A 11 -0.25 10.77 33.51
N LYS A 12 -0.94 10.87 34.65
CA LYS A 12 -2.39 10.63 34.70
C LYS A 12 -3.07 11.59 33.71
N CYS A 13 -3.56 11.04 32.60
CA CYS A 13 -4.36 11.75 31.62
C CYS A 13 -5.55 12.39 32.34
N ALA A 14 -5.70 13.71 32.18
CA ALA A 14 -6.77 14.46 32.82
C ALA A 14 -7.77 15.02 31.80
N PHE A 15 -7.31 15.31 30.58
CA PHE A 15 -8.17 15.72 29.48
C PHE A 15 -7.83 14.94 28.21
N GLU A 16 -8.88 14.55 27.50
CA GLU A 16 -8.82 13.88 26.20
C GLU A 16 -9.62 14.69 25.17
N VAL A 17 -9.03 14.87 24.00
CA VAL A 17 -9.70 15.41 22.81
C VAL A 17 -9.73 14.31 21.75
N GLN A 18 -10.92 13.97 21.28
CA GLN A 18 -11.11 13.05 20.16
C GLN A 18 -11.86 13.75 19.03
N VAL A 19 -11.34 13.63 17.81
CA VAL A 19 -11.94 14.17 16.60
C VAL A 19 -12.01 13.07 15.56
N ALA A 20 -13.23 12.65 15.23
CA ALA A 20 -13.54 11.74 14.14
C ALA A 20 -14.73 12.32 13.37
N LYS A 21 -14.47 12.84 12.17
CA LYS A 21 -15.50 13.46 11.32
C LYS A 21 -15.62 12.69 10.02
N GLU A 22 -16.80 12.79 9.40
CA GLU A 22 -17.09 12.07 8.16
C GLU A 22 -16.17 12.47 7.00
N ASP A 23 -15.70 13.71 7.01
CA ASP A 23 -14.79 14.27 6.00
C ASP A 23 -13.31 13.98 6.28
N PHE A 24 -12.98 13.25 7.35
CA PHE A 24 -11.64 12.70 7.59
C PHE A 24 -11.51 11.37 6.87
N LYS A 25 -11.52 11.42 5.54
CA LYS A 25 -11.51 10.23 4.70
C LYS A 25 -10.66 10.42 3.46
N PHE A 26 -10.14 9.31 2.96
CA PHE A 26 -9.49 9.25 1.66
C PHE A 26 -9.87 7.94 0.96
N HIS A 27 -10.10 8.03 -0.34
CA HIS A 27 -10.42 6.90 -1.20
C HIS A 27 -9.13 6.48 -1.91
N ALA A 28 -8.66 5.26 -1.73
CA ALA A 28 -7.37 4.86 -2.29
C ALA A 28 -7.36 3.39 -2.69
N ALA A 29 -6.59 3.11 -3.74
CA ALA A 29 -6.29 1.75 -4.18
C ALA A 29 -5.01 1.25 -3.50
N HIS A 30 -4.93 -0.04 -3.22
CA HIS A 30 -3.74 -0.69 -2.69
C HIS A 30 -3.80 -2.20 -2.91
N PHE A 31 -2.70 -2.86 -2.57
CA PHE A 31 -2.66 -4.26 -2.21
C PHE A 31 -1.52 -4.47 -1.22
N VAL A 32 -1.69 -5.41 -0.31
CA VAL A 32 -0.69 -5.89 0.62
C VAL A 32 0.08 -7.04 -0.03
N ALA A 33 1.41 -6.97 0.08
CA ALA A 33 2.32 -8.02 -0.32
C ALA A 33 3.39 -8.18 0.76
N PHE A 34 3.68 -9.43 1.12
CA PHE A 34 4.79 -9.83 2.00
C PHE A 34 5.34 -11.18 1.51
N ASP A 35 6.36 -11.72 2.17
CA ASP A 35 7.05 -12.90 1.66
C ASP A 35 6.10 -14.09 1.46
N GLY A 36 6.01 -14.57 0.21
CA GLY A 36 5.13 -15.68 -0.17
C GLY A 36 3.64 -15.32 -0.28
N PHE A 37 3.25 -14.06 -0.14
CA PHE A 37 1.86 -13.62 -0.23
C PHE A 37 1.70 -12.29 -0.96
N ARG A 38 0.68 -12.21 -1.80
CA ARG A 38 0.18 -10.97 -2.38
C ARG A 38 -1.32 -11.11 -2.52
N GLU A 39 -2.06 -10.06 -2.17
CA GLU A 39 -3.48 -9.98 -2.46
C GLU A 39 -3.74 -9.32 -3.82
N PRO A 40 -4.95 -9.46 -4.41
CA PRO A 40 -5.32 -8.73 -5.61
C PRO A 40 -5.46 -7.21 -5.36
N LEU A 41 -5.19 -6.39 -6.38
CA LEU A 41 -5.44 -4.95 -6.35
C LEU A 41 -6.92 -4.67 -6.06
N HIS A 42 -7.18 -3.80 -5.09
CA HIS A 42 -8.50 -3.30 -4.75
C HIS A 42 -8.37 -1.91 -4.10
N GLY A 43 -9.38 -1.45 -3.37
CA GLY A 43 -9.32 -0.17 -2.68
C GLY A 43 -10.40 0.02 -1.61
N HIS A 44 -10.24 1.06 -0.80
CA HIS A 44 -11.10 1.35 0.34
C HIS A 44 -11.45 2.82 0.46
N ASN A 45 -12.51 3.04 1.25
CA ASN A 45 -12.92 4.34 1.75
C ASN A 45 -12.36 4.51 3.16
N TYR A 46 -11.04 4.74 3.26
CA TYR A 46 -10.37 4.89 4.54
C TYR A 46 -10.93 6.07 5.34
N ARG A 47 -11.03 5.90 6.65
CA ARG A 47 -11.36 6.98 7.59
C ARG A 47 -10.27 7.16 8.63
N VAL A 48 -10.07 8.39 9.05
CA VAL A 48 -9.06 8.77 10.04
C VAL A 48 -9.73 9.35 11.29
N GLY A 49 -9.37 8.83 12.45
CA GLY A 49 -9.70 9.38 13.75
C GLY A 49 -8.44 9.89 14.46
N VAL A 50 -8.56 10.99 15.19
CA VAL A 50 -7.45 11.57 15.96
C VAL A 50 -7.85 11.66 17.42
N ARG A 51 -6.99 11.17 18.31
CA ARG A 51 -7.16 11.27 19.76
C ARG A 51 -5.89 11.85 20.39
N LEU A 52 -6.04 12.82 21.27
CA LEU A 52 -4.97 13.58 21.90
C LEU A 52 -5.16 13.56 23.42
N LEU A 53 -4.14 13.12 24.15
CA LEU A 53 -4.16 13.07 25.61
C LEU A 53 -3.26 14.15 26.19
N GLY A 54 -3.81 14.93 27.11
CA GLY A 54 -3.14 16.04 27.75
C GLY A 54 -3.14 15.99 29.27
N ASN A 55 -2.30 16.84 29.83
CA ASN A 55 -2.22 17.03 31.26
C ASN A 55 -3.46 17.77 31.82
N ARG A 56 -3.50 18.01 33.14
CA ARG A 56 -4.63 18.62 33.84
C ARG A 56 -4.81 20.12 33.57
N LYS A 57 -3.81 20.81 33.06
CA LYS A 57 -3.84 22.26 32.83
C LYS A 57 -4.21 22.50 31.36
N ILE A 58 -5.43 22.96 31.13
CA ILE A 58 -5.84 23.52 29.84
C ILE A 58 -5.36 24.98 29.72
N GLY A 59 -5.26 25.48 28.49
CA GLY A 59 -4.83 26.85 28.23
C GLY A 59 -5.80 27.89 28.84
N PRO A 60 -5.37 29.15 28.98
CA PRO A 60 -6.24 30.24 29.44
C PRO A 60 -7.43 30.49 28.50
N ASP A 61 -7.35 29.98 27.26
CA ASP A 61 -8.42 29.94 26.26
C ASP A 61 -9.49 28.87 26.55
N GLY A 62 -9.29 28.02 27.55
CA GLY A 62 -10.23 26.97 27.95
C GLY A 62 -10.15 25.70 27.10
N TYR A 63 -9.13 25.56 26.24
CA TYR A 63 -8.97 24.36 25.40
C TYR A 63 -7.76 23.52 25.83
N LEU A 64 -7.84 22.21 25.59
CA LEU A 64 -6.62 21.42 25.47
C LEU A 64 -5.93 21.75 24.13
N ILE A 65 -6.71 21.78 23.05
CA ILE A 65 -6.31 22.18 21.70
C ILE A 65 -7.57 22.60 20.93
N ASP A 66 -7.43 23.52 19.97
CA ASP A 66 -8.55 23.89 19.10
C ASP A 66 -8.87 22.73 18.14
N PHE A 67 -10.14 22.30 18.12
CA PHE A 67 -10.60 21.31 17.15
C PHE A 67 -10.36 21.74 15.69
N GLY A 68 -10.37 23.04 15.40
CA GLY A 68 -10.08 23.62 14.09
C GLY A 68 -8.69 23.26 13.56
N ASP A 69 -7.68 23.28 14.43
CA ASP A 69 -6.31 22.91 14.07
C ASP A 69 -6.19 21.43 13.71
N VAL A 70 -6.75 20.57 14.57
CA VAL A 70 -6.79 19.12 14.33
C VAL A 70 -7.57 18.81 13.04
N LYS A 71 -8.72 19.44 12.83
CA LYS A 71 -9.55 19.26 11.63
C LYS A 71 -8.81 19.66 10.35
N ARG A 72 -8.14 20.82 10.36
CA ARG A 72 -7.42 21.35 9.20
C ARG A 72 -6.30 20.39 8.80
N VAL A 73 -5.43 20.04 9.73
CA VAL A 73 -4.28 19.15 9.47
C VAL A 73 -4.75 17.76 9.03
N THR A 74 -5.74 17.17 9.71
CA THR A 74 -6.24 15.83 9.35
C THR A 74 -6.79 15.80 7.91
N LYS A 75 -7.53 16.83 7.51
CA LYS A 75 -8.05 16.96 6.14
C LYS A 75 -6.93 17.12 5.11
N GLU A 76 -5.91 17.91 5.41
CA GLU A 76 -4.76 18.10 4.52
C GLU A 76 -4.02 16.79 4.27
N VAL A 77 -3.80 15.99 5.32
CA VAL A 77 -3.17 14.68 5.20
C VAL A 77 -4.06 13.70 4.40
N CYS A 78 -5.36 13.64 4.70
CA CYS A 78 -6.30 12.81 3.92
C CYS A 78 -6.31 13.20 2.44
N LYS A 79 -6.32 14.50 2.14
CA LYS A 79 -6.34 15.01 0.76
C LYS A 79 -5.11 14.58 -0.04
N LYS A 80 -3.93 14.51 0.59
CA LYS A 80 -2.69 14.02 -0.06
C LYS A 80 -2.77 12.55 -0.46
N LEU A 81 -3.55 11.74 0.25
CA LEU A 81 -3.71 10.30 -0.02
C LEU A 81 -4.90 10.00 -0.95
N ASN A 82 -5.87 10.90 -1.02
CA ASN A 82 -7.13 10.68 -1.71
C ASN A 82 -6.95 10.55 -3.23
N ASN A 83 -7.63 9.57 -3.84
CA ASN A 83 -7.59 9.21 -5.25
C ASN A 83 -6.23 8.76 -5.79
N HIS A 84 -5.42 8.11 -4.96
CA HIS A 84 -4.12 7.57 -5.37
C HIS A 84 -4.05 6.05 -5.13
N PHE A 85 -3.12 5.40 -5.83
CA PHE A 85 -2.58 4.11 -5.40
C PHE A 85 -1.55 4.34 -4.27
N LEU A 86 -1.72 3.64 -3.15
CA LEU A 86 -0.80 3.72 -2.01
C LEU A 86 0.39 2.77 -2.26
N CYS A 87 1.53 3.33 -2.64
CA CYS A 87 2.73 2.55 -2.93
C CYS A 87 3.64 2.48 -1.68
N PRO A 88 3.89 1.28 -1.12
CA PRO A 88 4.83 1.10 -0.01
C PRO A 88 6.27 1.09 -0.53
N MET A 89 6.91 2.26 -0.56
CA MET A 89 8.23 2.46 -1.18
C MET A 89 9.36 1.68 -0.50
N ASN A 90 9.15 1.21 0.73
CA ASN A 90 10.13 0.44 1.49
C ASN A 90 9.79 -1.06 1.54
N SER A 91 8.87 -1.53 0.68
CA SER A 91 8.56 -2.95 0.58
C SER A 91 9.80 -3.77 0.25
N ASN A 92 10.00 -4.87 0.97
CA ASN A 92 11.08 -5.83 0.74
C ASN A 92 10.72 -6.91 -0.30
N VAL A 93 9.47 -6.94 -0.78
CA VAL A 93 8.96 -7.96 -1.72
C VAL A 93 8.46 -7.39 -3.04
N LEU A 94 8.49 -6.07 -3.20
CA LEU A 94 8.15 -5.38 -4.44
C LEU A 94 9.40 -4.77 -5.06
N ASN A 95 9.64 -5.07 -6.33
CA ASN A 95 10.61 -4.33 -7.12
C ASN A 95 9.92 -3.12 -7.75
N ILE A 96 10.26 -1.92 -7.28
CA ILE A 96 9.64 -0.66 -7.69
C ILE A 96 10.61 0.12 -8.55
N SER A 97 10.18 0.52 -9.75
CA SER A 97 10.97 1.33 -10.67
C SER A 97 10.16 2.51 -11.22
N ILE A 98 10.81 3.65 -11.43
CA ILE A 98 10.22 4.83 -12.06
C ILE A 98 10.93 5.06 -13.39
N SER A 99 10.17 5.15 -14.47
CA SER A 99 10.69 5.41 -15.80
C SER A 99 10.00 6.62 -16.44
N THR A 100 10.76 7.34 -17.25
CA THR A 100 10.25 8.46 -18.04
C THR A 100 9.86 7.93 -19.41
N ARG A 101 8.61 8.14 -19.85
CA ARG A 101 8.22 7.82 -21.22
C ARG A 101 8.72 8.93 -22.16
N VAL A 102 9.78 8.62 -22.91
CA VAL A 102 10.18 9.43 -24.05
C VAL A 102 9.37 8.96 -25.26
N SER A 103 8.58 9.86 -25.86
CA SER A 103 7.84 9.54 -27.08
C SER A 103 8.79 9.57 -28.27
N ASN A 104 8.93 8.46 -28.98
CA ASN A 104 9.77 8.34 -30.16
C ASN A 104 9.22 9.12 -31.37
N ASN A 105 8.05 9.79 -31.24
CA ASN A 105 7.28 10.38 -32.34
C ASN A 105 6.93 11.86 -32.17
N SER A 106 7.54 12.61 -31.23
CA SER A 106 7.27 14.05 -31.09
C SER A 106 8.18 14.92 -31.97
N THR A 107 8.02 14.86 -33.29
CA THR A 107 8.26 16.05 -34.12
C THR A 107 7.04 16.96 -34.00
N THR A 108 6.97 17.74 -32.92
CA THR A 108 6.27 19.04 -32.87
C THR A 108 6.47 19.66 -31.49
N ALA A 109 6.97 20.90 -31.53
CA ALA A 109 7.01 21.95 -30.51
C ALA A 109 7.03 21.53 -29.02
N ALA A 110 8.13 21.89 -28.36
CA ALA A 110 8.30 21.89 -26.92
C ALA A 110 7.07 22.49 -26.20
N SER A 111 6.28 21.63 -25.56
CA SER A 111 5.52 22.05 -24.39
C SER A 111 6.47 22.07 -23.20
N GLU A 112 6.34 23.08 -22.33
CA GLU A 112 7.15 23.25 -21.10
C GLU A 112 6.90 22.15 -20.04
N GLN A 113 6.17 21.09 -20.39
CA GLN A 113 5.77 20.04 -19.48
C GLN A 113 6.79 18.92 -19.47
N SER A 114 7.27 18.59 -18.26
CA SER A 114 8.15 17.44 -18.05
C SER A 114 7.52 16.17 -18.64
N PRO A 115 8.31 15.27 -19.25
CA PRO A 115 7.80 14.05 -19.86
C PRO A 115 7.07 13.19 -18.82
N PRO A 116 5.97 12.51 -19.21
CA PRO A 116 5.17 11.72 -18.28
C PRO A 116 5.98 10.56 -17.70
N GLN A 117 5.91 10.41 -16.38
CA GLN A 117 6.59 9.34 -15.65
C GLN A 117 5.62 8.22 -15.31
N GLN A 118 6.14 7.00 -15.25
CA GLN A 118 5.43 5.77 -14.93
C GLN A 118 6.14 5.05 -13.80
N MET A 119 5.39 4.58 -12.81
CA MET A 119 5.86 3.63 -11.80
C MET A 119 5.51 2.22 -12.24
N THR A 120 6.46 1.30 -12.14
CA THR A 120 6.25 -0.14 -12.38
C THR A 120 6.60 -0.92 -11.13
N LEU A 121 5.71 -1.82 -10.73
CA LEU A 121 5.89 -2.71 -9.59
C LEU A 121 5.90 -4.15 -10.10
N THR A 122 6.95 -4.90 -9.75
CA THR A 122 7.03 -6.34 -10.02
C THR A 122 6.97 -7.11 -8.70
N CYS A 123 6.01 -8.04 -8.59
CA CYS A 123 5.80 -8.87 -7.41
C CYS A 123 6.63 -10.16 -7.47
N GLN A 124 6.78 -10.85 -6.32
CA GLN A 124 7.51 -12.13 -6.23
C GLN A 124 6.93 -13.24 -7.13
N ASP A 125 5.63 -13.19 -7.42
CA ASP A 125 4.95 -14.15 -8.30
C ASP A 125 5.08 -13.81 -9.81
N GLY A 126 5.85 -12.77 -10.14
CA GLY A 126 6.06 -12.31 -11.52
C GLY A 126 4.95 -11.42 -12.06
N SER A 127 3.89 -11.13 -11.30
CA SER A 127 2.89 -10.14 -11.71
C SER A 127 3.48 -8.72 -11.77
N ILE A 128 2.99 -7.92 -12.71
CA ILE A 128 3.49 -6.57 -12.97
C ILE A 128 2.32 -5.59 -13.01
N PHE A 129 2.47 -4.48 -12.27
CA PHE A 129 1.57 -3.34 -12.28
C PHE A 129 2.29 -2.11 -12.82
N SER A 130 1.58 -1.24 -13.55
CA SER A 130 2.12 0.01 -14.07
C SER A 130 1.11 1.13 -13.90
N PHE A 131 1.52 2.22 -13.25
CA PHE A 131 0.69 3.37 -12.91
C PHE A 131 1.37 4.67 -13.34
N PRO A 132 0.63 5.67 -13.86
CA PRO A 132 1.16 7.03 -13.99
C PRO A 132 1.68 7.51 -12.64
N LEU A 133 2.89 8.09 -12.60
CA LEU A 133 3.50 8.46 -11.32
C LEU A 133 2.66 9.47 -10.52
N GLN A 134 1.93 10.34 -11.24
CA GLN A 134 1.01 11.32 -10.66
C GLN A 134 -0.20 10.69 -9.94
N ASP A 135 -0.53 9.43 -10.22
CA ASP A 135 -1.65 8.71 -9.61
C ASP A 135 -1.18 7.87 -8.40
N VAL A 136 0.11 7.97 -8.02
CA VAL A 136 0.72 7.18 -6.95
C VAL A 136 1.11 8.06 -5.76
N ALA A 137 0.60 7.70 -4.59
CA ALA A 137 1.11 8.20 -3.31
C ALA A 137 2.30 7.34 -2.89
N GLN A 138 3.51 7.90 -2.96
CA GLN A 138 4.75 7.24 -2.58
C GLN A 138 4.95 7.35 -1.07
N LEU A 139 4.72 6.26 -0.34
CA LEU A 139 4.73 6.25 1.13
C LEU A 139 5.98 5.54 1.68
N PRO A 140 6.65 6.08 2.71
CA PRO A 140 7.84 5.49 3.32
C PRO A 140 7.48 4.33 4.28
N ILE A 141 6.62 3.42 3.82
CA ILE A 141 6.10 2.27 4.55
C ILE A 141 6.51 0.97 3.84
N VAL A 142 6.49 -0.15 4.54
CA VAL A 142 6.87 -1.48 4.03
C VAL A 142 5.65 -2.20 3.45
N HIS A 143 4.50 -2.07 4.09
CA HIS A 143 3.23 -2.64 3.66
C HIS A 143 2.15 -1.55 3.63
N ALA A 144 1.28 -1.56 2.62
CA ALA A 144 0.12 -0.67 2.57
C ALA A 144 -1.02 -1.19 3.47
N SER A 145 -0.73 -1.45 4.74
CA SER A 145 -1.68 -1.90 5.76
C SER A 145 -2.24 -0.74 6.58
N SER A 146 -3.39 -0.97 7.22
CA SER A 146 -4.00 0.03 8.11
C SER A 146 -3.10 0.43 9.28
N GLU A 147 -2.28 -0.49 9.81
CA GLU A 147 -1.34 -0.26 10.89
C GLU A 147 -0.20 0.69 10.49
N GLU A 148 0.43 0.46 9.34
CA GLU A 148 1.52 1.30 8.85
C GLU A 148 1.03 2.65 8.35
N LEU A 149 -0.18 2.69 7.77
CA LEU A 149 -0.86 3.95 7.46
C LEU A 149 -1.12 4.76 8.73
N ALA A 150 -1.49 4.14 9.86
CA ALA A 150 -1.67 4.85 11.12
C ALA A 150 -0.36 5.49 11.62
N ILE A 151 0.78 4.79 11.48
CA ILE A 151 2.12 5.32 11.82
C ILE A 151 2.49 6.49 10.90
N TYR A 152 2.31 6.33 9.59
CA TYR A 152 2.58 7.38 8.61
C TYR A 152 1.71 8.63 8.87
N ILE A 153 0.40 8.45 9.05
CA ILE A 153 -0.51 9.56 9.32
C ILE A 153 -0.17 10.24 10.66
N TRP A 154 0.25 9.47 11.66
CA TRP A 154 0.71 10.02 12.95
C TRP A 154 1.90 10.94 12.75
N SER A 155 2.90 10.51 11.96
CA SER A 155 4.09 11.33 11.70
C SER A 155 3.76 12.60 10.92
N GLN A 156 2.84 12.50 9.95
CA GLN A 156 2.34 13.67 9.21
C GLN A 156 1.60 14.65 10.14
N LEU A 157 0.72 14.15 11.02
CA LEU A 157 0.01 15.01 11.97
C LEU A 157 0.97 15.70 12.94
N LEU A 158 1.94 14.97 13.48
CA LEU A 158 2.96 15.55 14.37
C LEU A 158 3.77 16.64 13.65
N GLN A 159 4.19 16.39 12.41
CA GLN A 159 4.94 17.37 11.62
C GLN A 159 4.16 18.66 11.39
N HIS A 160 2.86 18.55 11.10
CA HIS A 160 2.01 19.70 10.78
C HIS A 160 1.51 20.45 12.03
N LEU A 161 1.22 19.74 13.14
CA LEU A 161 0.82 20.36 14.41
C LEU A 161 2.03 20.82 15.23
N THR A 162 3.24 20.37 14.88
CA THR A 162 4.52 20.57 15.57
C THR A 162 4.60 19.95 16.97
N PRO A 163 5.70 19.25 17.29
CA PRO A 163 5.97 18.68 18.61
C PRO A 163 5.94 19.71 19.73
N SER A 164 6.57 20.87 19.50
CA SER A 164 6.66 21.96 20.49
C SER A 164 5.28 22.52 20.85
N TYR A 165 4.44 22.81 19.87
CA TYR A 165 3.07 23.26 20.10
C TYR A 165 2.27 22.23 20.90
N LEU A 166 2.29 20.96 20.49
CA LEU A 166 1.53 19.92 21.19
C LEU A 166 2.03 19.70 22.62
N SER A 167 3.33 19.47 22.82
CA SER A 167 3.89 19.08 24.11
C SER A 167 4.12 20.26 25.06
N VAL A 168 4.82 21.30 24.61
CA VAL A 168 5.27 22.41 25.47
C VAL A 168 4.14 23.42 25.68
N GLU A 169 3.48 23.85 24.60
CA GLU A 169 2.46 24.89 24.69
C GLU A 169 1.11 24.36 25.17
N ARG A 170 0.69 23.20 24.66
CA ARG A 170 -0.63 22.62 24.97
C ARG A 170 -0.59 21.50 26.01
N GLY A 171 0.58 21.02 26.41
CA GLY A 171 0.70 19.99 27.45
C GLY A 171 0.18 18.61 27.02
N ILE A 172 0.13 18.34 25.72
CA ILE A 172 -0.30 17.08 25.11
C ILE A 172 0.90 16.13 25.08
N HIS A 173 0.75 14.98 25.73
CA HIS A 173 1.81 13.98 25.85
C HIS A 173 1.60 12.75 24.97
N THR A 174 0.41 12.55 24.40
CA THR A 174 0.12 11.41 23.52
C THR A 174 -0.77 11.82 22.36
N LEU A 175 -0.38 11.39 21.17
CA LEU A 175 -1.16 11.46 19.95
C LEU A 175 -1.48 10.03 19.52
N GLU A 176 -2.73 9.78 19.16
CA GLU A 176 -3.20 8.52 18.62
C GLU A 176 -3.95 8.74 17.32
N ILE A 177 -3.63 7.92 16.34
CA ILE A 177 -4.31 7.85 15.06
C ILE A 177 -5.07 6.53 14.96
N THR A 178 -6.32 6.62 14.54
CA THR A 178 -7.12 5.48 14.12
C THR A 178 -7.26 5.51 12.61
N VAL A 179 -6.99 4.40 11.94
CA VAL A 179 -7.27 4.19 10.51
C VAL A 179 -8.30 3.08 10.38
N THR A 180 -9.43 3.40 9.76
CA THR A 180 -10.52 2.46 9.51
C THR A 180 -10.60 2.18 8.02
N GLU A 181 -10.35 0.94 7.62
CA GLU A 181 -10.38 0.48 6.22
C GLU A 181 -11.77 0.05 5.78
N ALA A 182 -12.50 -0.62 6.68
CA ALA A 182 -13.89 -1.03 6.52
C ALA A 182 -14.66 -0.84 7.82
N PRO A 183 -15.99 -0.66 7.79
CA PRO A 183 -16.79 -0.57 9.01
C PRO A 183 -16.53 -1.76 9.94
N GLY A 184 -16.12 -1.49 11.17
CA GLY A 184 -15.78 -2.52 12.17
C GLY A 184 -14.36 -3.07 12.09
N GLN A 185 -13.51 -2.56 11.19
CA GLN A 185 -12.10 -2.95 11.04
C GLN A 185 -11.21 -1.70 11.14
N GLU A 186 -10.47 -1.59 12.24
CA GLU A 186 -9.63 -0.42 12.53
C GLU A 186 -8.28 -0.80 13.12
N ALA A 187 -7.25 -0.06 12.70
CA ALA A 187 -5.94 -0.07 13.32
C ALA A 187 -5.73 1.22 14.12
N LYS A 188 -5.04 1.14 15.25
CA LYS A 188 -4.71 2.29 16.09
C LYS A 188 -3.22 2.33 16.38
N PHE A 189 -2.62 3.50 16.16
CA PHE A 189 -1.26 3.79 16.55
C PHE A 189 -1.25 4.93 17.57
N SER A 190 -0.82 4.64 18.79
CA SER A 190 -0.78 5.55 19.93
C SER A 190 0.66 5.69 20.39
N TRP A 191 1.20 6.91 20.37
CA TRP A 191 2.61 7.13 20.69
C TRP A 191 2.83 8.44 21.44
N PRO A 192 3.86 8.52 22.31
CA PRO A 192 4.21 9.75 22.98
C PRO A 192 4.51 10.90 22.01
N VAL A 193 4.04 12.10 22.35
CA VAL A 193 4.45 13.33 21.68
C VAL A 193 5.81 13.75 22.29
N PRO A 194 6.89 13.82 21.50
CA PRO A 194 8.20 14.22 21.98
C PRO A 194 8.23 15.71 22.36
N ALA A 195 9.07 16.05 23.34
CA ALA A 195 9.18 17.41 23.87
C ALA A 195 10.10 18.31 23.03
N ASP A 196 11.02 17.71 22.25
CA ASP A 196 12.00 18.40 21.43
C ASP A 196 11.85 18.04 19.94
N GLU A 197 12.06 19.03 19.06
CA GLU A 197 11.91 18.89 17.61
C GLU A 197 12.90 17.90 16.97
N GLU A 198 14.04 17.64 17.63
CA GLU A 198 15.10 16.75 17.13
C GLU A 198 14.75 15.28 17.35
N SER A 199 14.19 14.93 18.52
CA SER A 199 13.63 13.59 18.78
C SER A 199 12.25 13.35 18.13
N ALA A 200 11.68 14.39 17.51
CA ALA A 200 10.34 14.35 16.94
C ALA A 200 10.21 13.84 15.52
N ARG A 201 11.31 13.72 14.79
CA ARG A 201 11.26 13.09 13.46
C ARG A 201 11.17 11.58 13.65
N LEU A 202 9.94 11.08 13.77
CA LEU A 202 9.69 9.66 13.61
C LEU A 202 9.99 9.29 12.15
N ASP A 203 11.17 8.73 11.92
CA ASP A 203 11.47 8.10 10.63
C ASP A 203 10.58 6.88 10.47
N VAL A 204 9.50 7.05 9.70
CA VAL A 204 8.48 6.02 9.46
C VAL A 204 9.14 4.75 8.91
N ALA A 205 10.12 4.91 8.01
CA ALA A 205 10.84 3.79 7.40
C ALA A 205 11.54 2.93 8.46
N SER A 206 12.36 3.57 9.31
CA SER A 206 13.06 2.88 10.39
C SER A 206 12.10 2.31 11.43
N PHE A 207 11.06 3.05 11.81
CA PHE A 207 10.13 2.62 12.87
C PHE A 207 9.35 1.37 12.47
N VAL A 208 8.82 1.34 11.24
CA VAL A 208 8.11 0.19 10.70
C VAL A 208 9.06 -1.02 10.55
N SER A 209 10.27 -0.79 10.04
CA SER A 209 11.22 -1.88 9.75
C SER A 209 11.80 -2.55 11.02
N GLN A 210 11.83 -1.85 12.16
CA GLN A 210 12.36 -2.38 13.43
C GLN A 210 11.42 -3.38 14.10
N ALA A 211 10.13 -3.41 13.73
CA ALA A 211 9.11 -4.25 14.34
C ALA A 211 8.96 -5.63 13.67
N ALA A 212 10.07 -6.24 13.23
CA ALA A 212 10.10 -7.49 12.47
C ALA A 212 9.62 -8.70 13.28
N LYS A 213 8.30 -8.80 13.51
CA LYS A 213 7.62 -10.08 13.70
C LYS A 213 7.46 -10.71 12.31
N PRO A 214 7.63 -12.03 12.16
CA PRO A 214 7.37 -12.70 10.90
C PRO A 214 5.94 -12.38 10.44
N PRO A 215 5.68 -12.20 9.13
CA PRO A 215 4.35 -11.93 8.62
C PRO A 215 3.39 -12.99 9.16
N ALA A 216 2.33 -12.57 9.84
CA ALA A 216 1.26 -13.50 10.16
C ALA A 216 0.51 -13.77 8.86
N PRO A 217 0.50 -15.01 8.33
CA PRO A 217 -0.33 -15.29 7.18
C PRO A 217 -1.77 -14.96 7.60
N CYS A 218 -2.48 -14.17 6.78
CA CYS A 218 -3.93 -14.12 6.87
C CYS A 218 -4.41 -15.58 6.90
N LEU A 219 -5.40 -15.92 7.74
CA LEU A 219 -5.96 -17.28 7.85
C LEU A 219 -6.72 -17.72 6.58
N VAL A 220 -6.25 -17.28 5.41
CA VAL A 220 -6.50 -17.91 4.14
C VAL A 220 -5.78 -19.25 4.23
N ALA A 221 -6.52 -20.31 4.58
CA ALA A 221 -6.10 -21.65 4.23
C ALA A 221 -5.62 -21.57 2.78
N PRO A 222 -4.42 -22.06 2.42
CA PRO A 222 -4.05 -22.15 1.03
C PRO A 222 -5.25 -22.81 0.36
N GLN A 223 -5.82 -22.16 -0.66
CA GLN A 223 -6.80 -22.85 -1.48
C GLN A 223 -6.02 -24.01 -2.09
N VAL A 224 -6.06 -25.15 -1.40
CA VAL A 224 -5.73 -26.43 -1.95
C VAL A 224 -6.80 -26.61 -3.01
N CYS A 225 -6.48 -26.16 -4.23
CA CYS A 225 -7.09 -26.73 -5.41
C CYS A 225 -7.10 -28.24 -5.19
N CYS A 226 -8.29 -28.82 -5.34
CA CYS A 226 -8.62 -30.22 -5.16
C CYS A 226 -7.40 -31.15 -5.40
N PRO A 227 -7.15 -32.18 -4.56
CA PRO A 227 -6.06 -33.13 -4.76
C PRO A 227 -6.05 -33.82 -6.14
N ASP A 228 -7.17 -33.75 -6.88
CA ASP A 228 -7.28 -34.29 -8.24
C ASP A 228 -6.83 -33.30 -9.34
N CYS A 229 -6.52 -32.04 -9.02
CA CYS A 229 -6.12 -31.01 -9.99
C CYS A 229 -4.60 -30.84 -10.15
N ILE A 230 -3.76 -31.48 -9.33
CA ILE A 230 -2.29 -31.44 -9.48
C ILE A 230 -1.77 -32.84 -9.83
N LYS A 231 -2.13 -33.29 -11.03
CA LYS A 231 -1.32 -34.23 -11.81
C LYS A 231 -1.17 -33.73 -13.24
N VAL A 232 -0.85 -32.45 -13.40
CA VAL A 232 -0.22 -32.00 -14.64
C VAL A 232 1.26 -31.86 -14.31
N LYS A 233 2.08 -32.76 -14.87
CA LYS A 233 3.53 -32.56 -14.88
C LYS A 233 3.78 -31.17 -15.45
N ALA A 234 4.24 -30.24 -14.62
CA ALA A 234 4.60 -28.91 -15.10
C ALA A 234 5.75 -29.11 -16.10
N GLY A 235 5.44 -28.96 -17.38
CA GLY A 235 6.46 -28.87 -18.42
C GLY A 235 7.35 -27.65 -18.14
N THR A 236 8.57 -27.70 -18.64
CA THR A 236 9.45 -26.53 -18.67
C THR A 236 8.74 -25.33 -19.31
N PRO A 237 9.15 -24.08 -19.03
CA PRO A 237 8.54 -22.88 -19.64
C PRO A 237 8.47 -22.95 -21.17
N GLN A 238 9.40 -23.67 -21.79
CA GLN A 238 9.47 -23.89 -23.23
C GLN A 238 8.41 -24.87 -23.73
N GLU A 239 8.16 -25.97 -22.99
CA GLU A 239 7.08 -26.93 -23.27
C GLU A 239 5.70 -26.30 -23.07
N ILE A 240 5.54 -25.43 -22.05
CA ILE A 240 4.29 -24.68 -21.82
C ILE A 240 4.00 -23.72 -22.99
N ALA A 241 5.03 -23.00 -23.46
CA ALA A 241 4.90 -22.08 -24.59
C ALA A 241 4.57 -22.82 -25.90
N GLN A 242 5.19 -23.98 -26.13
CA GLN A 242 4.94 -24.83 -27.28
C GLN A 242 3.50 -25.39 -27.27
N GLN A 243 3.03 -25.87 -26.12
CA GLN A 243 1.67 -26.37 -25.96
C GLN A 243 0.63 -25.27 -26.20
N ALA A 244 0.84 -24.07 -25.64
CA ALA A 244 -0.04 -22.93 -25.86
C ALA A 244 -0.09 -22.47 -27.33
N MET A 245 1.02 -22.58 -28.05
CA MET A 245 1.08 -22.30 -29.49
C MET A 245 0.25 -23.32 -30.29
N LEU A 246 0.39 -24.61 -29.97
CA LEU A 246 -0.35 -25.70 -30.61
C LEU A 246 -1.86 -25.56 -30.43
N GLU A 247 -2.30 -25.21 -29.24
CA GLU A 247 -3.72 -24.99 -28.92
C GLU A 247 -4.31 -23.83 -29.72
N ARG A 248 -3.57 -22.72 -29.85
CA ARG A 248 -3.99 -21.56 -30.63
C ARG A 248 -4.07 -21.88 -32.13
N LEU A 249 -3.09 -22.60 -32.67
CA LEU A 249 -3.09 -23.03 -34.07
C LEU A 249 -4.25 -23.99 -34.36
N THR A 250 -4.44 -25.00 -33.52
CA THR A 250 -5.53 -25.99 -33.66
C THR A 250 -6.89 -25.30 -33.67
N LYS A 251 -7.10 -24.35 -32.74
CA LYS A 251 -8.34 -23.57 -32.69
C LYS A 251 -8.55 -22.74 -33.96
N ALA A 252 -7.51 -22.08 -34.46
CA ALA A 252 -7.59 -21.28 -35.68
C ALA A 252 -7.90 -22.14 -36.91
N MET A 253 -7.26 -23.31 -37.06
CA MET A 253 -7.50 -24.23 -38.17
C MET A 253 -8.92 -24.81 -38.17
N ASN A 254 -9.42 -25.18 -36.98
CA ASN A 254 -10.81 -25.64 -36.85
C ASN A 254 -11.83 -24.51 -37.15
N GLN A 255 -11.54 -23.27 -36.73
CA GLN A 255 -12.37 -22.11 -37.07
C GLN A 255 -12.37 -21.79 -38.58
N ALA A 256 -11.26 -22.09 -39.26
CA ALA A 256 -11.15 -21.98 -40.72
C ALA A 256 -11.78 -23.17 -41.47
N GLY A 257 -12.38 -24.14 -40.77
CA GLY A 257 -13.07 -25.29 -41.37
C GLY A 257 -12.13 -26.39 -41.86
N VAL A 258 -10.87 -26.40 -41.45
CA VAL A 258 -9.92 -27.47 -41.78
C VAL A 258 -10.32 -28.72 -41.00
N GLN A 259 -10.46 -29.85 -41.71
CA GLN A 259 -10.82 -31.14 -41.11
C GLN A 259 -9.78 -32.21 -41.44
N TRP A 260 -9.60 -33.15 -40.52
CA TRP A 260 -8.72 -34.30 -40.67
C TRP A 260 -9.47 -35.56 -40.23
N ASN A 261 -9.39 -36.65 -41.01
CA ASN A 261 -10.14 -37.89 -40.77
C ASN A 261 -11.64 -37.69 -40.45
N ASN A 262 -12.33 -36.83 -41.21
CA ASN A 262 -13.74 -36.49 -41.04
C ASN A 262 -14.12 -35.89 -39.67
N GLY A 263 -13.17 -35.24 -38.99
CA GLY A 263 -13.39 -34.56 -37.72
C GLY A 263 -12.57 -33.27 -37.56
N PRO A 264 -12.81 -32.53 -36.47
CA PRO A 264 -11.98 -31.38 -36.10
C PRO A 264 -10.57 -31.85 -35.71
N LEU A 265 -9.56 -31.04 -36.05
CA LEU A 265 -8.17 -31.27 -35.70
C LEU A 265 -7.96 -31.23 -34.18
N THR A 266 -7.12 -32.13 -33.67
CA THR A 266 -6.58 -32.08 -32.31
C THR A 266 -5.19 -31.44 -32.29
N CYS A 267 -4.70 -31.08 -31.11
CA CYS A 267 -3.33 -30.57 -30.95
C CYS A 267 -2.28 -31.59 -31.42
N GLN A 268 -2.52 -32.89 -31.22
CA GLN A 268 -1.63 -33.95 -31.70
C GLN A 268 -1.59 -34.04 -33.22
N ASP A 269 -2.74 -33.83 -33.90
CA ASP A 269 -2.77 -33.82 -35.37
C ASP A 269 -1.93 -32.65 -35.91
N VAL A 270 -2.09 -31.46 -35.31
CA VAL A 270 -1.29 -30.26 -35.68
C VAL A 270 0.19 -30.46 -35.35
N GLU A 271 0.52 -31.11 -34.24
CA GLU A 271 1.91 -31.46 -33.90
C GLU A 271 2.53 -32.37 -34.94
N GLN A 272 1.80 -33.40 -35.36
CA GLN A 272 2.26 -34.33 -36.40
C GLN A 272 2.48 -33.59 -37.72
N PHE A 273 1.56 -32.70 -38.11
CA PHE A 273 1.71 -31.85 -39.30
C PHE A 273 2.95 -30.95 -39.26
N LEU A 274 3.25 -30.34 -38.11
CA LEU A 274 4.42 -29.46 -37.95
C LEU A 274 5.75 -30.24 -37.90
N ASN A 275 5.70 -31.52 -37.56
CA ASN A 275 6.86 -32.40 -37.45
C ASN A 275 7.07 -33.32 -38.67
N THR A 276 6.11 -33.37 -39.60
CA THR A 276 6.29 -33.95 -40.93
C THR A 276 6.82 -32.88 -41.88
N GLU A 277 7.99 -33.12 -42.47
CA GLU A 277 8.75 -32.20 -43.34
C GLU A 277 7.92 -31.49 -44.43
#